data_AF-A0A7M3NST4-F1
#
_entry.id   AF-A0A7M3NST4-F1
#
_cell.length_a   1.000
_cell.length_b   1.000
_cell.length_c   1.000
_cell.angle_alpha   90.00
_cell.angle_beta   90.00
_cell.angle_gamma   90.00
#
_symmetry.space_group_name_H-M   'P 1'
#
loop_
_entity.id
_entity.type
_entity.pdbx_description
1 polymer ?
#
loop_
_entity_poly.entity_id
_entity_poly.type
_entity_poly.pdbx_seq_one_letter_code
_entity_poly.pdbx_strand_id
1 'polypeptide(L)'
;MGQCEQFTSAVDAVISRMRALDATLPEHDGVAVFNRVYLAVTEAVDRHIDGGRFPDPRAAITLDVRFAQRYLAAVESAEDGRRPPACWRPLFQMRRHPGVRPLQFALAGINAHIGHDLALAVVDASRSLGCEPVDLEDEFDRVGDVLVSLEERVREDLMPGPDLLQIADPLTHLLGSWSLERARDATWSAARTLWALRRLPDVAEEFTQRLDAAVGLAGRMLLTPLAD
;
A
#
# COMPACT_ATOMS: atom_id res chain seq x y z
N MET A 1 24.78 -11.18 13.49
CA MET A 1 23.93 -10.39 14.42
C MET A 1 23.88 -8.91 14.02
N GLY A 2 24.99 -8.20 13.83
CA GLY A 2 24.96 -6.75 13.54
C GLY A 2 24.28 -6.25 12.26
N GLN A 3 24.16 -7.08 11.20
CA GLN A 3 23.39 -6.69 10.00
C GLN A 3 21.87 -6.77 10.25
N CYS A 4 21.40 -7.81 10.93
CA CYS A 4 19.97 -7.98 11.25
C CYS A 4 19.47 -6.85 12.17
N GLU A 5 20.27 -6.46 13.16
CA GLU A 5 19.96 -5.33 14.06
C GLU A 5 19.90 -3.98 13.31
N GLN A 6 20.79 -3.76 12.34
CA GLN A 6 20.71 -2.58 11.44
C GLN A 6 19.44 -2.59 10.59
N PHE A 7 18.98 -3.75 10.14
CA PHE A 7 17.76 -3.86 9.33
C PHE A 7 16.49 -3.68 10.19
N THR A 8 16.40 -4.25 11.38
CA THR A 8 15.28 -3.98 12.32
C THR A 8 15.17 -2.49 12.62
N SER A 9 16.30 -1.79 12.83
CA SER A 9 16.28 -0.33 13.01
C SER A 9 15.72 0.46 11.83
N ALA A 10 15.69 -0.11 10.62
CA ALA A 10 15.13 0.53 9.44
C ALA A 10 13.60 0.44 9.41
N VAL A 11 13.02 -0.68 9.85
CA VAL A 11 11.56 -0.81 10.00
C VAL A 11 11.08 0.09 11.15
N ASP A 12 11.79 0.13 12.26
CA ASP A 12 11.53 1.06 13.37
C ASP A 12 11.52 2.53 12.92
N ALA A 13 12.45 2.90 12.03
CA ALA A 13 12.52 4.25 11.47
C ALA A 13 11.31 4.57 10.59
N VAL A 14 10.82 3.61 9.81
CA VAL A 14 9.59 3.73 9.02
C VAL A 14 8.38 3.93 9.95
N ILE A 15 8.21 3.06 10.94
CA ILE A 15 7.12 3.14 11.93
C ILE A 15 7.15 4.49 12.63
N SER A 16 8.32 4.94 13.07
CA SER A 16 8.50 6.24 13.72
C SER A 16 8.10 7.40 12.81
N ARG A 17 8.45 7.33 11.53
CA ARG A 17 8.09 8.35 10.53
C ARG A 17 6.58 8.39 10.26
N MET A 18 5.93 7.24 10.20
CA MET A 18 4.47 7.15 10.02
C MET A 18 3.70 7.65 11.24
N ARG A 19 4.20 7.39 12.46
CA ARG A 19 3.64 7.96 13.69
C ARG A 19 3.81 9.47 13.75
N ALA A 20 4.97 9.98 13.33
CA ALA A 20 5.22 11.42 13.25
C ALA A 20 4.30 12.08 12.22
N LEU A 21 4.10 11.45 11.06
CA LEU A 21 3.14 11.90 10.04
C LEU A 21 1.73 11.95 10.64
N ASP A 22 1.26 10.88 11.29
CA ASP A 22 -0.07 10.81 11.90
C ASP A 22 -0.34 11.97 12.86
N ALA A 23 0.65 12.30 13.71
CA ALA A 23 0.54 13.37 14.70
C ALA A 23 0.35 14.77 14.08
N THR A 24 0.67 14.95 12.80
CA THR A 24 0.52 16.23 12.08
C THR A 24 -0.77 16.31 11.26
N LEU A 25 -1.45 15.18 11.02
CA LEU A 25 -2.61 15.12 10.15
C LEU A 25 -3.91 15.31 10.94
N PRO A 26 -4.89 16.05 10.40
CA PRO A 26 -6.22 16.12 11.00
C PRO A 26 -6.87 14.74 11.08
N GLU A 27 -7.66 14.49 12.13
CA GLU A 27 -8.27 13.18 12.40
C GLU A 27 -9.12 12.63 11.23
N HIS A 28 -9.82 13.51 10.50
CA HIS A 28 -10.66 13.14 9.36
C HIS A 28 -9.99 13.30 7.99
N ASP A 29 -8.68 13.59 7.96
CA ASP A 29 -7.94 13.65 6.71
C ASP A 29 -7.80 12.24 6.12
N GLY A 30 -8.13 12.07 4.84
CA GLY A 30 -8.07 10.79 4.15
C GLY A 30 -6.67 10.17 4.12
N VAL A 31 -5.62 10.99 4.14
CA VAL A 31 -4.24 10.50 4.29
C VAL A 31 -4.02 9.95 5.70
N ALA A 32 -4.59 10.58 6.74
CA ALA A 32 -4.51 10.07 8.11
C ALA A 32 -5.23 8.74 8.26
N VAL A 33 -6.38 8.57 7.60
CA VAL A 33 -7.10 7.29 7.58
C VAL A 33 -6.23 6.19 6.99
N PHE A 34 -5.68 6.40 5.79
CA PHE A 34 -4.82 5.39 5.17
C PHE A 34 -3.51 5.18 5.96
N ASN A 35 -2.88 6.25 6.46
CA ASN A 35 -1.63 6.16 7.24
C ASN A 35 -1.80 5.25 8.45
N ARG A 36 -2.92 5.35 9.19
CA ARG A 36 -3.20 4.50 10.35
C ARG A 36 -3.42 3.04 9.97
N VAL A 37 -4.13 2.78 8.87
CA VAL A 37 -4.27 1.43 8.32
C VAL A 37 -2.91 0.85 7.97
N TYR A 38 -2.09 1.60 7.24
CA TYR A 38 -0.79 1.13 6.81
C TYR A 38 0.18 0.96 8.00
N LEU A 39 0.14 1.85 8.98
CA LEU A 39 0.95 1.74 10.21
C LEU A 39 0.66 0.43 10.95
N ALA A 40 -0.62 0.06 11.07
CA ALA A 40 -1.00 -1.20 11.69
C ALA A 40 -0.45 -2.42 10.92
N VAL A 41 -0.38 -2.35 9.58
CA VAL A 41 0.26 -3.36 8.73
C VAL A 41 1.76 -3.42 9.00
N THR A 42 2.46 -2.31 8.92
CA THR A 42 3.91 -2.26 9.12
C THR A 42 4.30 -2.76 10.51
N GLU A 43 3.56 -2.36 11.56
CA GLU A 43 3.78 -2.89 12.92
C GLU A 43 3.50 -4.39 13.03
N ALA A 44 2.52 -4.92 12.26
CA ALA A 44 2.26 -6.35 12.23
C ALA A 44 3.38 -7.12 11.52
N VAL A 45 3.88 -6.61 10.40
CA VAL A 45 5.02 -7.17 9.67
C VAL A 45 6.27 -7.17 10.55
N ASP A 46 6.55 -6.07 11.24
CA ASP A 46 7.66 -5.94 12.19
C ASP A 46 7.62 -7.02 13.28
N ARG A 47 6.45 -7.22 13.92
CA ARG A 47 6.25 -8.32 14.89
C ARG A 47 6.46 -9.71 14.29
N HIS A 48 6.15 -9.90 13.01
CA HIS A 48 6.37 -11.18 12.32
C HIS A 48 7.85 -11.41 12.02
N ILE A 49 8.59 -10.34 11.68
CA ILE A 49 10.05 -10.36 11.50
C ILE A 49 10.72 -10.73 12.82
N ASP A 50 10.41 -10.02 13.91
CA ASP A 50 10.93 -10.30 15.25
C ASP A 50 10.57 -11.70 15.76
N GLY A 51 9.38 -12.17 15.40
CA GLY A 51 8.91 -13.51 15.72
C GLY A 51 9.51 -14.63 14.85
N GLY A 52 10.41 -14.32 13.92
CA GLY A 52 11.05 -15.30 13.03
C GLY A 52 10.08 -15.99 12.06
N ARG A 53 8.99 -15.31 11.67
CA ARG A 53 7.96 -15.86 10.77
C ARG A 53 8.28 -15.68 9.28
N PHE A 54 9.37 -14.98 8.96
CA PHE A 54 9.89 -14.83 7.60
C PHE A 54 11.08 -15.76 7.37
N PRO A 55 11.10 -16.53 6.26
CA PRO A 55 12.23 -17.40 5.90
C PRO A 55 13.54 -16.63 5.74
N ASP A 56 13.51 -15.49 5.04
CA ASP A 56 14.61 -14.54 4.97
C ASP A 56 14.20 -13.17 5.56
N PRO A 57 14.55 -12.91 6.84
CA PRO A 57 14.28 -11.63 7.48
C PRO A 57 14.90 -10.43 6.74
N ARG A 58 16.05 -10.60 6.08
CA ARG A 58 16.69 -9.52 5.34
C ARG A 58 15.89 -9.17 4.09
N ALA A 59 15.38 -10.18 3.38
CA ALA A 59 14.50 -9.99 2.23
C ALA A 59 13.20 -9.29 2.66
N ALA A 60 12.56 -9.78 3.73
CA ALA A 60 11.34 -9.23 4.28
C ALA A 60 11.50 -7.76 4.68
N ILE A 61 12.54 -7.43 5.46
CA ILE A 61 12.83 -6.05 5.86
C ILE A 61 13.12 -5.16 4.66
N THR A 62 13.90 -5.65 3.69
CA THR A 62 14.22 -4.86 2.49
C THR A 62 12.96 -4.54 1.70
N LEU A 63 12.07 -5.52 1.51
CA LEU A 63 10.80 -5.32 0.82
C LEU A 63 9.90 -4.34 1.57
N ASP A 64 9.72 -4.54 2.88
CA ASP A 64 8.85 -3.70 3.72
C ASP A 64 9.31 -2.24 3.73
N VAL A 65 10.61 -2.00 3.95
CA VAL A 65 11.18 -0.64 3.93
C VAL A 65 11.04 0.01 2.55
N ARG A 66 11.31 -0.72 1.45
CA ARG A 66 11.13 -0.19 0.09
C ARG A 66 9.68 0.13 -0.20
N PHE A 67 8.76 -0.70 0.28
CA PHE A 67 7.34 -0.50 0.11
C PHE A 67 6.89 0.78 0.84
N ALA A 68 7.26 0.93 2.11
CA ALA A 68 6.91 2.11 2.90
C ALA A 68 7.50 3.41 2.35
N GLN A 69 8.75 3.37 1.87
CA GLN A 69 9.40 4.51 1.24
C GLN A 69 8.62 5.05 0.05
N ARG A 70 7.92 4.20 -0.73
CA ARG A 70 7.09 4.66 -1.85
C ARG A 70 5.91 5.49 -1.40
N TYR A 71 5.19 5.03 -0.38
CA TYR A 71 4.08 5.77 0.20
C TYR A 71 4.54 7.11 0.79
N LEU A 72 5.59 7.08 1.61
CA LEU A 72 6.11 8.28 2.26
C LEU A 72 6.64 9.30 1.24
N ALA A 73 7.31 8.86 0.18
CA ALA A 73 7.72 9.73 -0.91
C ALA A 73 6.54 10.35 -1.67
N ALA A 74 5.41 9.64 -1.79
CA ALA A 74 4.19 10.19 -2.38
C ALA A 74 3.58 11.28 -1.48
N VAL A 75 3.57 11.08 -0.16
CA VAL A 75 3.13 12.09 0.82
C VAL A 75 4.01 13.34 0.76
N GLU A 76 5.33 13.17 0.85
CA GLU A 76 6.29 14.28 0.75
C GLU A 76 6.12 15.06 -0.56
N SER A 77 5.94 14.33 -1.67
CA SER A 77 5.70 14.98 -2.97
C SER A 77 4.45 15.84 -2.96
N ALA A 78 3.37 15.38 -2.33
CA ALA A 78 2.15 16.18 -2.21
C ALA A 78 2.32 17.39 -1.28
N GLU A 79 3.03 17.24 -0.16
CA GLU A 79 3.30 18.30 0.82
C GLU A 79 4.20 19.40 0.26
N ASP A 80 5.20 19.02 -0.54
CA ASP A 80 6.11 19.96 -1.24
C ASP A 80 5.44 20.67 -2.44
N GLY A 81 4.16 20.39 -2.72
CA GLY A 81 3.47 20.89 -3.92
C GLY A 81 4.00 20.29 -5.23
N ARG A 82 4.81 19.23 -5.15
CA ARG A 82 5.24 18.45 -6.32
C ARG A 82 4.10 17.53 -6.76
N ARG A 83 4.26 16.91 -7.94
CA ARG A 83 3.24 16.02 -8.50
C ARG A 83 3.51 14.57 -8.05
N PRO A 84 2.71 13.99 -7.13
CA PRO A 84 2.87 12.60 -6.74
C PRO A 84 2.53 11.64 -7.91
N PRO A 85 2.81 10.33 -7.79
CA PRO A 85 2.35 9.31 -8.74
C PRO A 85 0.84 9.41 -9.00
N ALA A 86 0.41 9.12 -10.22
CA ALA A 86 -0.99 9.23 -10.63
C ALA A 86 -1.94 8.37 -9.80
N CYS A 87 -1.48 7.22 -9.28
CA CYS A 87 -2.21 6.33 -8.40
C CYS A 87 -2.59 6.99 -7.06
N TRP A 88 -1.75 7.87 -6.54
CA TRP A 88 -1.94 8.55 -5.25
C TRP A 88 -2.70 9.88 -5.36
N ARG A 89 -2.67 10.53 -6.53
CA ARG A 89 -3.32 11.85 -6.74
C ARG A 89 -4.78 11.90 -6.30
N PRO A 90 -5.65 10.90 -6.60
CA PRO A 90 -7.04 10.94 -6.20
C PRO A 90 -7.22 11.08 -4.68
N LEU A 91 -6.45 10.31 -3.91
CA LEU A 91 -6.49 10.37 -2.45
C LEU A 91 -6.11 11.76 -1.96
N PHE A 92 -4.98 12.31 -2.44
CA PHE A 92 -4.52 13.64 -2.02
C PHE A 92 -5.48 14.77 -2.43
N GLN A 93 -6.16 14.64 -3.58
CA GLN A 93 -7.14 15.62 -4.04
C GLN A 93 -8.43 15.58 -3.21
N MET A 94 -8.88 14.39 -2.81
CA MET A 94 -10.14 14.19 -2.10
C MET A 94 -9.98 14.12 -0.58
N ARG A 95 -8.76 14.18 -0.04
CA ARG A 95 -8.41 13.92 1.38
C ARG A 95 -9.20 14.70 2.44
N ARG A 96 -9.94 15.75 2.08
CA ARG A 96 -10.79 16.53 3.01
C ARG A 96 -12.23 16.67 2.51
N HIS A 97 -12.62 15.89 1.52
CA HIS A 97 -13.94 16.01 0.90
C HIS A 97 -15.02 15.44 1.85
N PRO A 98 -16.05 16.21 2.22
CA PRO A 98 -17.02 15.79 3.25
C PRO A 98 -17.91 14.61 2.80
N GLY A 99 -18.13 14.46 1.50
CA GLY A 99 -18.89 13.33 0.93
C GLY A 99 -18.08 12.03 0.74
N VAL A 100 -16.81 11.97 1.14
CA VAL A 100 -16.00 10.75 1.03
C VAL A 100 -15.81 10.16 2.43
N ARG A 101 -16.17 8.88 2.57
CA ARG A 101 -16.15 8.19 3.88
C ARG A 101 -14.74 7.63 4.19
N PRO A 102 -14.39 7.43 5.47
CA PRO A 102 -13.11 6.84 5.87
C PRO A 102 -12.76 5.53 5.14
N LEU A 103 -13.73 4.64 4.94
CA LEU A 103 -13.53 3.39 4.22
C LEU A 103 -13.07 3.61 2.77
N GLN A 104 -13.60 4.61 2.07
CA GLN A 104 -13.18 4.94 0.71
C GLN A 104 -11.73 5.44 0.67
N PHE A 105 -11.31 6.22 1.67
CA PHE A 105 -9.92 6.66 1.78
C PHE A 105 -8.97 5.50 2.04
N ALA A 106 -9.34 4.58 2.95
CA ALA A 106 -8.55 3.38 3.22
C ALA A 106 -8.39 2.55 1.93
N LEU A 107 -9.49 2.23 1.24
CA LEU A 107 -9.45 1.43 0.01
C LEU A 107 -8.72 2.13 -1.13
N ALA A 108 -8.85 3.45 -1.28
CA ALA A 108 -8.11 4.19 -2.30
C ALA A 108 -6.60 4.16 -2.04
N GLY A 109 -6.18 4.28 -0.78
CA GLY A 109 -4.78 4.14 -0.39
C GLY A 109 -4.27 2.73 -0.59
N ILE A 110 -5.01 1.69 -0.18
CA ILE A 110 -4.61 0.29 -0.42
C ILE A 110 -4.52 0.00 -1.92
N ASN A 111 -5.46 0.50 -2.73
CA ASN A 111 -5.42 0.39 -4.18
C ASN A 111 -4.15 1.01 -4.78
N ALA A 112 -3.79 2.23 -4.37
CA ALA A 112 -2.58 2.89 -4.85
C ALA A 112 -1.30 2.15 -4.40
N HIS A 113 -1.27 1.75 -3.15
CA HIS A 113 -0.10 1.13 -2.54
C HIS A 113 0.14 -0.28 -3.09
N ILE A 114 -0.86 -1.16 -3.05
CA ILE A 114 -0.74 -2.52 -3.57
C ILE A 114 -0.60 -2.49 -5.09
N GLY A 115 -1.51 -1.81 -5.79
CA GLY A 115 -1.60 -1.90 -7.25
C GLY A 115 -0.44 -1.27 -8.01
N HIS A 116 0.37 -0.40 -7.37
CA HIS A 116 1.48 0.28 -8.01
C HIS A 116 2.77 0.22 -7.19
N ASP A 117 2.75 0.65 -5.93
CA ASP A 117 3.97 0.77 -5.15
C ASP A 117 4.62 -0.57 -4.85
N LEU A 118 3.83 -1.60 -4.54
CA LEU A 118 4.34 -2.93 -4.20
C LEU A 118 5.07 -3.59 -5.37
N ALA A 119 4.55 -3.46 -6.59
CA ALA A 119 5.22 -4.02 -7.78
C ALA A 119 6.62 -3.42 -7.96
N LEU A 120 6.74 -2.10 -7.73
CA LEU A 120 7.99 -1.39 -7.85
C LEU A 120 8.91 -1.64 -6.65
N ALA A 121 8.36 -1.84 -5.45
CA ALA A 121 9.09 -2.22 -4.26
C ALA A 121 9.75 -3.60 -4.41
N VAL A 122 9.05 -4.59 -4.99
CA VAL A 122 9.62 -5.91 -5.31
C VAL A 122 10.81 -5.75 -6.27
N VAL A 123 10.65 -5.00 -7.36
CA VAL A 123 11.74 -4.77 -8.32
C VAL A 123 12.95 -4.10 -7.67
N ASP A 124 12.75 -3.10 -6.82
CA ASP A 124 13.83 -2.39 -6.13
C ASP A 124 14.47 -3.23 -5.02
N ALA A 125 13.70 -4.08 -4.35
CA ALA A 125 14.21 -5.05 -3.38
C ALA A 125 15.08 -6.10 -4.08
N SER A 126 14.61 -6.69 -5.18
CA SER A 126 15.39 -7.64 -6.00
C SER A 126 16.71 -7.02 -6.46
N ARG A 127 16.70 -5.76 -6.92
CA ARG A 127 17.94 -5.02 -7.26
C ARG A 127 18.86 -4.83 -6.05
N SER A 128 18.29 -4.45 -4.90
CA SER A 128 19.06 -4.17 -3.67
C SER A 128 19.71 -5.44 -3.10
N LEU A 129 19.05 -6.59 -3.26
CA LEU A 129 19.51 -7.89 -2.77
C LEU A 129 20.36 -8.65 -3.80
N GLY A 130 20.32 -8.25 -5.07
CA GLY A 130 21.02 -8.94 -6.15
C GLY A 130 20.39 -10.28 -6.54
N CYS A 131 19.07 -10.42 -6.33
CA CYS A 131 18.29 -11.62 -6.63
C CYS A 131 17.23 -11.35 -7.71
N GLU A 132 16.53 -12.38 -8.15
CA GLU A 132 15.35 -12.24 -9.02
C GLU A 132 14.07 -12.11 -8.18
N PRO A 133 12.96 -11.54 -8.72
CA PRO A 133 11.71 -11.43 -7.98
C PRO A 133 11.20 -12.77 -7.43
N VAL A 134 11.40 -13.87 -8.16
CA VAL A 134 10.99 -15.21 -7.71
C VAL A 134 11.65 -15.62 -6.40
N ASP A 135 12.85 -15.10 -6.11
CA ASP A 135 13.55 -15.35 -4.84
C ASP A 135 12.94 -14.56 -3.66
N LEU A 136 11.96 -13.68 -3.92
CA LEU A 136 11.20 -12.91 -2.93
C LEU A 136 9.72 -13.34 -2.85
N GLU A 137 9.33 -14.42 -3.54
CA GLU A 137 7.93 -14.86 -3.62
C GLU A 137 7.40 -15.25 -2.23
N ASP A 138 8.19 -15.97 -1.45
CA ASP A 138 7.83 -16.37 -0.09
C ASP A 138 7.59 -15.14 0.82
N GLU A 139 8.48 -14.14 0.79
CA GLU A 139 8.31 -12.90 1.55
C GLU A 139 7.11 -12.09 1.06
N PHE A 140 6.89 -12.02 -0.25
CA PHE A 140 5.74 -11.37 -0.86
C PHE A 140 4.42 -12.01 -0.40
N ASP A 141 4.39 -13.34 -0.32
CA ASP A 141 3.21 -14.08 0.15
C ASP A 141 2.96 -13.91 1.63
N ARG A 142 4.01 -13.93 2.46
CA ARG A 142 3.90 -13.66 3.89
C ARG A 142 3.43 -12.24 4.21
N VAL A 143 3.94 -11.24 3.51
CA VAL A 143 3.43 -9.85 3.63
C VAL A 143 1.95 -9.81 3.19
N GLY A 144 1.62 -10.57 2.15
CA GLY A 144 0.26 -10.79 1.70
C GLY A 144 -0.71 -11.29 2.74
N ASP A 145 -0.34 -12.36 3.44
CA ASP A 145 -1.16 -12.95 4.50
C ASP A 145 -1.47 -11.92 5.61
N VAL A 146 -0.47 -11.11 5.98
CA VAL A 146 -0.62 -10.03 6.96
C VAL A 146 -1.59 -8.96 6.46
N LEU A 147 -1.47 -8.56 5.19
CA LEU A 147 -2.36 -7.59 4.57
C LEU A 147 -3.82 -8.08 4.53
N VAL A 148 -4.05 -9.36 4.21
CA VAL A 148 -5.40 -9.94 4.15
C VAL A 148 -6.06 -9.94 5.52
N SER A 149 -5.34 -10.38 6.56
CA SER A 149 -5.87 -10.38 7.93
C SER A 149 -6.22 -8.97 8.43
N LEU A 150 -5.53 -7.94 7.93
CA LEU A 150 -5.80 -6.55 8.27
C LEU A 150 -6.90 -5.91 7.42
N GLU A 151 -7.08 -6.33 6.17
CA GLU A 151 -8.24 -5.93 5.37
C GLU A 151 -9.54 -6.34 6.06
N GLU A 152 -9.61 -7.58 6.56
CA GLU A 152 -10.77 -8.09 7.31
C GLU A 152 -11.06 -7.19 8.51
N ARG A 153 -10.02 -6.82 9.25
CA ARG A 153 -10.15 -5.94 10.41
C ARG A 153 -10.56 -4.52 10.06
N VAL A 154 -9.99 -3.94 9.01
CA VAL A 154 -10.36 -2.61 8.51
C VAL A 154 -11.82 -2.61 8.04
N ARG A 155 -12.27 -3.70 7.41
CA ARG A 155 -13.67 -3.88 7.04
C ARG A 155 -14.56 -3.93 8.27
N GLU A 156 -14.19 -4.67 9.32
CA GLU A 156 -14.94 -4.72 10.58
C GLU A 156 -14.99 -3.36 11.29
N ASP A 157 -13.85 -2.67 11.41
CA ASP A 157 -13.71 -1.43 12.18
C ASP A 157 -14.31 -0.20 11.46
N LEU A 158 -14.35 -0.21 10.12
CA LEU A 158 -14.85 0.91 9.30
C LEU A 158 -16.23 0.67 8.69
N MET A 159 -16.79 -0.54 8.82
CA MET A 159 -18.19 -0.77 8.46
C MET A 159 -19.12 -0.18 9.53
N PRO A 160 -20.21 0.48 9.14
CA PRO A 160 -21.26 0.84 10.08
C PRO A 160 -21.83 -0.43 10.73
N GLY A 161 -22.22 -0.32 12.02
CA GLY A 161 -22.81 -1.43 12.79
C GLY A 161 -24.07 -2.04 12.14
N PRO A 162 -24.60 -3.15 12.69
CA PRO A 162 -25.52 -4.09 12.01
C PRO A 162 -26.89 -3.54 11.56
N ASP A 163 -27.15 -2.25 11.66
CA ASP A 163 -28.42 -1.61 11.24
C ASP A 163 -28.48 -1.22 9.75
N LEU A 164 -27.46 -1.54 8.95
CA LEU A 164 -27.50 -1.34 7.49
C LEU A 164 -27.39 -2.67 6.73
N LEU A 165 -28.35 -3.57 6.98
CA LEU A 165 -28.70 -4.64 6.04
C LEU A 165 -29.39 -4.03 4.80
N GLN A 166 -28.64 -3.31 3.98
CA GLN A 166 -28.98 -3.14 2.58
C GLN A 166 -27.80 -3.63 1.74
N ILE A 167 -27.99 -4.78 1.12
CA ILE A 167 -27.14 -5.33 0.04
C ILE A 167 -27.03 -4.32 -1.14
N ALA A 168 -27.79 -3.23 -1.12
CA ALA A 168 -27.77 -2.11 -2.06
C ALA A 168 -26.92 -0.89 -1.60
N ASP A 169 -26.27 -0.93 -0.44
CA ASP A 169 -25.40 0.16 0.01
C ASP A 169 -24.15 0.26 -0.89
N PRO A 170 -23.85 1.42 -1.50
CA PRO A 170 -22.69 1.60 -2.38
C PRO A 170 -21.35 1.15 -1.77
N LEU A 171 -21.17 1.27 -0.44
CA LEU A 171 -19.95 0.81 0.22
C LEU A 171 -19.87 -0.71 0.28
N THR A 172 -20.98 -1.39 0.52
CA THR A 172 -21.06 -2.87 0.50
C THR A 172 -20.74 -3.42 -0.89
N HIS A 173 -21.28 -2.81 -1.95
CA HIS A 173 -20.93 -3.20 -3.32
C HIS A 173 -19.46 -2.91 -3.65
N LEU A 174 -18.95 -1.75 -3.22
CA LEU A 174 -17.55 -1.36 -3.44
C LEU A 174 -16.59 -2.35 -2.75
N LEU A 175 -16.86 -2.76 -1.50
CA LEU A 175 -16.15 -3.81 -0.79
C LEU A 175 -16.21 -5.17 -1.51
N GLY A 176 -17.38 -5.55 -2.03
CA GLY A 176 -17.51 -6.80 -2.78
C GLY A 176 -16.78 -6.79 -4.12
N SER A 177 -16.59 -5.61 -4.72
CA SER A 177 -15.93 -5.45 -6.02
C SER A 177 -14.41 -5.35 -5.94
N TRP A 178 -13.85 -5.00 -4.78
CA TRP A 178 -12.43 -4.88 -4.55
C TRP A 178 -11.89 -6.13 -3.81
N SER A 179 -10.81 -6.72 -4.32
CA SER A 179 -10.22 -7.94 -3.76
C SER A 179 -8.70 -7.74 -3.65
N LEU A 180 -8.20 -7.74 -2.41
CA LEU A 180 -6.77 -7.64 -2.14
C LEU A 180 -5.98 -8.78 -2.79
N GLU A 181 -6.48 -10.01 -2.72
CA GLU A 181 -5.86 -11.17 -3.36
C GLU A 181 -5.65 -10.95 -4.86
N ARG A 182 -6.70 -10.54 -5.59
CA ARG A 182 -6.61 -10.23 -7.02
C ARG A 182 -5.66 -9.05 -7.30
N ALA A 183 -5.67 -8.03 -6.45
CA ALA A 183 -4.76 -6.91 -6.57
C ALA A 183 -3.30 -7.35 -6.39
N ARG A 184 -3.03 -8.25 -5.44
CA ARG A 184 -1.70 -8.83 -5.21
C ARG A 184 -1.25 -9.70 -6.39
N ASP A 185 -2.10 -10.57 -6.92
CA ASP A 185 -1.79 -11.39 -8.09
C ASP A 185 -1.40 -10.52 -9.30
N ALA A 186 -2.20 -9.47 -9.57
CA ALA A 186 -1.91 -8.51 -10.62
C ALA A 186 -0.58 -7.78 -10.38
N THR A 187 -0.30 -7.42 -9.13
CA THR A 187 0.94 -6.77 -8.70
C THR A 187 2.15 -7.69 -8.89
N TRP A 188 2.05 -8.96 -8.53
CA TRP A 188 3.11 -9.95 -8.71
C TRP A 188 3.45 -10.12 -10.19
N SER A 189 2.42 -10.25 -11.03
CA SER A 189 2.57 -10.29 -12.48
C SER A 189 3.26 -9.01 -13.01
N ALA A 190 2.83 -7.83 -12.57
CA ALA A 190 3.44 -6.56 -12.94
C ALA A 190 4.91 -6.44 -12.53
N ALA A 191 5.27 -6.89 -11.31
CA ALA A 191 6.65 -6.91 -10.82
C ALA A 191 7.54 -7.79 -11.70
N ARG A 192 7.09 -9.00 -12.03
CA ARG A 192 7.79 -9.91 -12.94
C ARG A 192 7.94 -9.33 -14.35
N THR A 193 6.91 -8.70 -14.89
CA THR A 193 6.97 -8.03 -16.19
C THR A 193 7.99 -6.89 -16.17
N LEU A 194 7.94 -6.01 -15.16
CA LEU A 194 8.91 -4.94 -14.98
C LEU A 194 10.34 -5.46 -14.85
N TRP A 195 10.53 -6.56 -14.12
CA TRP A 195 11.84 -7.22 -14.03
C TRP A 195 12.32 -7.76 -15.38
N ALA A 196 11.45 -8.39 -16.17
CA ALA A 196 11.81 -8.87 -17.51
C ALA A 196 12.18 -7.70 -18.43
N LEU A 197 11.47 -6.57 -18.32
CA LEU A 197 11.71 -5.35 -19.08
C LEU A 197 12.92 -4.53 -18.59
N ARG A 198 13.61 -4.92 -17.52
CA ARG A 198 14.69 -4.13 -16.89
C ARG A 198 15.85 -3.75 -17.82
N ARG A 199 16.04 -4.46 -18.94
CA ARG A 199 17.07 -4.16 -19.95
C ARG A 199 16.56 -3.24 -21.08
N LEU A 200 15.31 -2.82 -21.01
CA LEU A 200 14.61 -1.95 -21.97
C LEU A 200 14.00 -0.77 -21.18
N PRO A 201 14.81 0.20 -20.73
CA PRO A 201 14.38 1.22 -19.76
C PRO A 201 13.17 2.03 -20.25
N ASP A 202 13.13 2.41 -21.52
CA ASP A 202 12.01 3.19 -22.09
C ASP A 202 10.69 2.40 -22.03
N VAL A 203 10.74 1.08 -22.28
CA VAL A 203 9.56 0.21 -22.26
C VAL A 203 9.11 -0.07 -20.82
N ALA A 204 10.07 -0.26 -19.91
CA ALA A 204 9.79 -0.41 -18.49
C ALA A 204 9.13 0.86 -17.92
N GLU A 205 9.64 2.04 -18.27
CA GLU A 205 9.07 3.32 -17.87
C GLU A 205 7.65 3.50 -18.41
N GLU A 206 7.42 3.23 -19.70
CA GLU A 206 6.09 3.30 -20.30
C GLU A 206 5.10 2.35 -19.60
N PHE A 207 5.53 1.12 -19.27
CA PHE A 207 4.72 0.18 -18.52
C PHE A 207 4.40 0.70 -17.11
N THR A 208 5.39 1.22 -16.37
CA THR A 208 5.18 1.84 -15.06
C THR A 208 4.18 2.99 -15.13
N GLN A 209 4.30 3.88 -16.11
CA GLN A 209 3.39 5.02 -16.28
C GLN A 209 1.96 4.58 -16.59
N ARG A 210 1.78 3.52 -17.40
CA ARG A 210 0.46 2.95 -17.70
C ARG A 210 -0.16 2.28 -16.48
N LEU A 211 0.63 1.53 -15.70
CA LEU A 211 0.20 0.94 -14.44
C LEU A 211 -0.25 2.04 -13.45
N ASP A 212 0.58 3.07 -13.26
CA ASP A 212 0.30 4.23 -12.42
C ASP A 212 -1.03 4.92 -12.80
N ALA A 213 -1.23 5.17 -14.09
CA ALA A 213 -2.45 5.79 -14.61
C ALA A 213 -3.70 4.91 -14.44
N ALA A 214 -3.60 3.60 -14.66
CA ALA A 214 -4.69 2.65 -14.51
C ALA A 214 -5.14 2.52 -13.05
N VAL A 215 -4.18 2.36 -12.13
CA VAL A 215 -4.45 2.32 -10.68
C VAL A 215 -5.04 3.65 -10.21
N GLY A 216 -4.55 4.78 -10.73
CA GLY A 216 -5.12 6.10 -10.46
C GLY A 216 -6.53 6.30 -10.99
N LEU A 217 -6.92 5.65 -12.09
CA LEU A 217 -8.30 5.65 -12.56
C LEU A 217 -9.22 4.92 -11.58
N ALA A 218 -8.82 3.73 -11.13
CA ALA A 218 -9.56 2.98 -10.12
C ALA A 218 -9.70 3.80 -8.81
N GLY A 219 -8.62 4.45 -8.36
CA GLY A 219 -8.63 5.33 -7.20
C GLY A 219 -9.64 6.48 -7.29
N ARG A 220 -9.84 7.06 -8.49
CA ARG A 220 -10.88 8.09 -8.70
C ARG A 220 -12.30 7.53 -8.54
N MET A 221 -12.54 6.31 -9.01
CA MET A 221 -13.84 5.65 -8.86
C MET A 221 -14.12 5.31 -7.39
N LEU A 222 -13.11 4.80 -6.66
CA LEU A 222 -13.23 4.47 -5.24
C LEU A 222 -13.59 5.69 -4.37
N LEU A 223 -13.14 6.89 -4.76
CA LEU A 223 -13.35 8.14 -4.03
C LEU A 223 -14.56 8.93 -4.55
N THR A 224 -15.47 8.28 -5.29
CA THR A 224 -16.74 8.92 -5.70
C THR A 224 -17.52 9.34 -4.46
N PRO A 225 -17.81 10.63 -4.25
CA PRO A 225 -18.56 11.06 -3.07
C PRO A 225 -19.94 10.41 -3.03
N LEU A 226 -20.31 9.90 -1.87
CA LEU A 226 -21.65 9.39 -1.61
C LEU A 226 -22.52 10.58 -1.17
N ALA A 227 -23.69 10.74 -1.78
CA ALA A 227 -24.69 11.68 -1.28
C ALA A 227 -25.19 11.18 0.08
N ASP A 228 -25.50 12.12 0.98
CA ASP A 228 -26.16 11.81 2.25
C ASP A 228 -27.60 11.29 2.02
#